data_AF-A0A9P5ZY06-F1
#
_entry.id   AF-A0A9P5ZY06-F1
#
_cell.length_a   1.000
_cell.length_b   1.000
_cell.length_c   1.000
_cell.angle_alpha   90.00
_cell.angle_beta   90.00
_cell.angle_gamma   90.00
#
_symmetry.space_group_name_H-M   'P 1'
#
loop_
_entity.id
_entity.type
_entity.pdbx_description
1 polymer ?
#
loop_
_entity_poly.entity_id
_entity_poly.type
_entity_poly.pdbx_seq_one_letter_code
_entity_poly.pdbx_strand_id
1 'polypeptide(L)'
;METLWEDVRNVITPSWLTSVPSNLGNHTGKLKADQWRTAATVFYPITLICIWSSQNTTVPPNHQGRNEKLLSMTLALVSAINIVTSRTTSQEHARKYLHYMTMYYQLLKEIFPEYVCHPNHHQSMHLAEYLTLYGPVHGWWMFPMERVIGKLQRISTNYKPGKSLMS
;
A
#
# COMPACT_ATOMS: atom_id res chain seq x y z
N MET A 1 8.19 15.52 -9.53
CA MET A 1 7.38 15.93 -8.36
C MET A 1 6.31 16.91 -8.77
N GLU A 2 6.62 17.92 -9.58
CA GLU A 2 5.62 18.88 -10.09
C GLU A 2 4.50 18.21 -10.90
N THR A 3 4.85 17.28 -11.78
CA THR A 3 3.91 16.44 -12.53
C THR A 3 2.98 15.62 -11.63
N LEU A 4 3.51 14.99 -10.57
CA LEU A 4 2.71 14.27 -9.58
C LEU A 4 1.68 15.20 -8.90
N TRP A 5 2.08 16.40 -8.52
CA TRP A 5 1.17 17.35 -7.87
C TRP A 5 0.11 17.88 -8.83
N GLU A 6 0.45 18.02 -10.10
CA GLU A 6 -0.50 18.38 -11.15
C GLU A 6 -1.52 17.25 -11.38
N ASP A 7 -1.07 16.01 -11.48
CA ASP A 7 -1.94 14.84 -11.61
C ASP A 7 -2.87 14.71 -10.38
N VAL A 8 -2.34 14.88 -9.16
CA VAL A 8 -3.17 14.85 -7.94
C VAL A 8 -4.26 15.93 -7.95
N ARG A 9 -4.01 17.10 -8.55
CA ARG A 9 -5.01 18.18 -8.66
C ARG A 9 -6.03 17.96 -9.77
N ASN A 10 -5.63 17.32 -10.86
CA ASN A 10 -6.43 17.20 -12.08
C ASN A 10 -7.21 15.88 -12.20
N VAL A 11 -6.79 14.82 -11.50
CA VAL A 11 -7.49 13.53 -11.53
C VAL A 11 -8.85 13.66 -10.84
N ILE A 12 -9.91 13.41 -11.60
CA ILE A 12 -11.26 13.31 -11.08
C ILE A 12 -11.36 12.00 -10.29
N THR A 13 -11.53 12.11 -8.97
CA THR A 13 -11.65 10.97 -8.07
C THR A 13 -13.10 10.78 -7.62
N PRO A 14 -13.56 9.54 -7.44
CA PRO A 14 -14.87 9.28 -6.88
C PRO A 14 -14.91 9.65 -5.40
N SER A 15 -16.08 10.04 -4.89
CA SER A 15 -16.26 10.55 -3.52
C SER A 15 -15.90 9.55 -2.41
N TRP A 16 -15.86 8.26 -2.71
CA TRP A 16 -15.48 7.21 -1.77
C TRP A 16 -13.96 7.01 -1.66
N LEU A 17 -13.17 7.62 -2.54
CA LEU A 17 -11.71 7.51 -2.52
C LEU A 17 -11.12 8.51 -1.50
N THR A 18 -10.16 8.05 -0.72
CA THR A 18 -9.55 8.88 0.32
C THR A 18 -8.74 10.03 -0.26
N SER A 19 -9.05 11.25 0.17
CA SER A 19 -8.32 12.44 -0.26
C SER A 19 -6.86 12.40 0.21
N VAL A 20 -5.97 12.64 -0.75
CA VAL A 20 -4.52 12.70 -0.55
C VAL A 20 -4.08 14.17 -0.59
N PRO A 21 -3.08 14.61 0.22
CA PRO A 21 -2.58 15.98 0.15
C PRO A 21 -2.03 16.32 -1.24
N SER A 22 -2.34 17.52 -1.73
CA SER A 22 -1.93 17.99 -3.06
C SER A 22 -0.41 18.16 -3.20
N ASN A 23 0.30 18.27 -2.08
CA ASN A 23 1.76 18.39 -1.99
C ASN A 23 2.41 17.10 -1.47
N LEU A 24 1.88 15.92 -1.88
CA LEU A 24 2.40 14.61 -1.50
C LEU A 24 3.93 14.55 -1.62
N GLY A 25 4.61 14.07 -0.58
CA GLY A 25 6.08 13.94 -0.53
C GLY A 25 6.82 15.15 0.07
N ASN A 26 6.15 16.28 0.30
CA ASN A 26 6.70 17.36 1.13
C ASN A 26 6.50 17.08 2.63
N HIS A 27 7.23 17.81 3.50
CA HIS A 27 7.18 17.73 4.96
C HIS A 27 5.83 18.16 5.60
N THR A 28 4.69 17.86 4.97
CA THR A 28 3.36 18.12 5.51
C THR A 28 2.82 16.91 6.24
N GLY A 29 3.16 16.80 7.52
CA GLY A 29 2.50 15.90 8.46
C GLY A 29 2.67 14.40 8.18
N LYS A 30 2.27 13.57 9.15
CA LYS A 30 2.25 12.11 8.98
C LYS A 30 1.04 11.72 8.14
N LEU A 31 1.27 11.17 6.96
CA LEU A 31 0.23 10.55 6.13
C LEU A 31 -0.38 9.35 6.86
N LYS A 32 -1.70 9.24 6.83
CA LYS A 32 -2.41 8.06 7.36
C LYS A 32 -2.25 6.89 6.39
N ALA A 33 -2.33 5.65 6.90
CA ALA A 33 -2.14 4.45 6.09
C ALA A 33 -3.05 4.38 4.85
N ASP A 34 -4.30 4.82 4.97
CA ASP A 34 -5.24 4.83 3.85
C ASP A 34 -4.92 5.90 2.78
N GLN A 35 -4.31 7.01 3.20
CA GLN A 35 -3.76 8.01 2.28
C GLN A 35 -2.51 7.47 1.56
N TRP A 36 -1.64 6.77 2.28
CA TRP A 36 -0.49 6.08 1.68
C TRP A 36 -0.93 5.06 0.64
N ARG A 37 -1.95 4.25 0.98
CA ARG A 37 -2.52 3.29 0.04
C ARG A 37 -3.03 3.97 -1.21
N THR A 38 -3.86 5.01 -1.05
CA THR A 38 -4.44 5.73 -2.20
C THR A 38 -3.36 6.37 -3.07
N ALA A 39 -2.35 7.00 -2.46
CA ALA A 39 -1.19 7.52 -3.17
C ALA A 39 -0.48 6.44 -3.97
N ALA A 40 -0.12 5.33 -3.31
CA ALA A 40 0.62 4.20 -3.89
C ALA A 40 -0.12 3.50 -5.02
N THR A 41 -1.44 3.29 -4.91
CA THR A 41 -2.19 2.45 -5.86
C THR A 41 -2.86 3.23 -6.98
N VAL A 42 -3.07 4.54 -6.82
CA VAL A 42 -3.77 5.37 -7.82
C VAL A 42 -2.83 6.39 -8.44
N PHE A 43 -2.33 7.33 -7.64
CA PHE A 43 -1.61 8.49 -8.17
C PHE A 43 -0.23 8.13 -8.72
N TYR A 44 0.56 7.31 -8.01
CA TYR A 44 1.89 6.93 -8.48
C TYR A 44 1.85 6.18 -9.83
N PRO A 45 1.05 5.13 -10.03
CA PRO A 45 0.95 4.47 -11.34
C PRO A 45 0.54 5.41 -12.46
N ILE A 46 -0.48 6.26 -12.26
CA ILE A 46 -0.95 7.23 -13.26
C ILE A 46 0.21 8.16 -13.65
N THR A 47 0.85 8.77 -12.65
CA THR A 47 1.94 9.71 -12.86
C THR A 47 3.11 9.06 -13.60
N LEU A 48 3.52 7.87 -13.17
CA LEU A 48 4.65 7.15 -13.78
C LEU A 48 4.35 6.73 -15.22
N ILE A 49 3.12 6.29 -15.50
CA ILE A 49 2.67 5.98 -16.86
C ILE A 49 2.71 7.25 -17.71
N CYS A 50 2.16 8.37 -17.26
CA CYS A 50 2.15 9.63 -18.03
C CYS A 50 3.57 10.14 -18.32
N ILE A 51 4.44 10.16 -17.32
CA ILE A 51 5.81 10.65 -17.47
C ILE A 51 6.63 9.77 -18.41
N TRP A 52 6.50 8.44 -18.34
CA TRP A 52 7.34 7.53 -19.10
C TRP A 52 6.73 7.09 -20.44
N SER A 53 5.41 7.11 -20.59
CA SER A 53 4.74 6.92 -21.89
C SER A 53 5.04 8.08 -22.85
N SER A 54 5.07 9.32 -22.34
CA SER A 54 5.38 10.52 -23.15
C SER A 54 6.86 10.65 -23.52
N GLN A 55 7.74 9.90 -22.86
CA GLN A 55 9.20 10.03 -22.97
C GLN A 55 9.85 8.99 -23.90
N ASN A 56 9.06 8.08 -24.48
CA ASN A 56 9.52 7.09 -25.45
C ASN A 56 10.12 7.69 -26.74
N THR A 57 10.10 9.01 -26.92
CA THR A 57 10.67 9.71 -28.08
C THR A 57 11.94 10.52 -27.79
N THR A 58 12.28 10.78 -26.51
CA THR A 58 13.30 11.79 -26.14
C THR A 58 14.33 11.33 -25.11
N VAL A 59 14.18 10.15 -24.50
CA VAL A 59 15.10 9.67 -23.44
C VAL A 59 16.30 8.93 -24.05
N PRO A 60 17.54 9.18 -23.59
CA PRO A 60 18.71 8.42 -24.04
C PRO A 60 18.55 6.91 -23.77
N PRO A 61 19.03 6.04 -24.67
CA PRO A 61 18.76 4.59 -24.63
C PRO A 61 19.06 3.91 -23.28
N ASN A 62 20.04 4.43 -22.55
CA ASN A 62 20.48 3.88 -21.26
C ASN A 62 19.46 4.04 -20.11
N HIS A 63 18.50 4.96 -20.23
CA HIS A 63 17.51 5.23 -19.16
C HIS A 63 16.13 4.65 -19.45
N GLN A 64 15.84 4.34 -20.71
CA GLN A 64 14.57 3.75 -21.14
C GLN A 64 14.30 2.41 -20.42
N GLY A 65 15.29 1.51 -20.42
CA GLY A 65 15.15 0.21 -19.75
C GLY A 65 15.04 0.30 -18.22
N ARG A 66 15.62 1.32 -17.57
CA ARG A 66 15.48 1.50 -16.11
C ARG A 66 14.09 2.02 -15.74
N ASN A 67 13.55 2.96 -16.50
CA ASN A 67 12.21 3.52 -16.26
C ASN A 67 11.12 2.46 -16.49
N GLU A 68 11.23 1.66 -17.54
CA GLU A 68 10.32 0.53 -17.80
C GLU A 68 10.33 -0.49 -16.66
N LYS A 69 11.51 -0.81 -16.12
CA LYS A 69 11.65 -1.71 -14.96
C LYS A 69 11.04 -1.10 -13.70
N LEU A 70 11.24 0.19 -13.45
CA LEU A 70 10.62 0.89 -12.31
C LEU A 70 9.08 0.92 -12.44
N LEU A 71 8.56 1.13 -13.65
CA LEU A 71 7.12 1.07 -13.91
C LEU A 71 6.58 -0.32 -13.65
N SER A 72 7.23 -1.33 -14.20
CA SER A 72 6.86 -2.75 -14.02
C SER A 72 6.90 -3.15 -12.55
N MET A 73 7.92 -2.71 -11.81
CA MET A 73 8.06 -2.93 -10.38
C MET A 73 6.90 -2.29 -9.61
N THR A 74 6.54 -1.05 -9.96
CA THR A 74 5.44 -0.31 -9.32
C THR A 74 4.10 -0.99 -9.61
N LEU A 75 3.83 -1.36 -10.86
CA LEU A 75 2.60 -2.04 -11.27
C LEU A 75 2.46 -3.42 -10.63
N ALA A 76 3.55 -4.17 -10.49
CA ALA A 76 3.55 -5.44 -9.78
C ALA A 76 3.15 -5.24 -8.31
N LEU A 77 3.75 -4.26 -7.62
CA LEU A 77 3.41 -3.95 -6.23
C LEU A 77 1.94 -3.54 -6.07
N VAL A 78 1.44 -2.65 -6.95
CA VAL A 78 0.05 -2.21 -6.92
C VAL A 78 -0.92 -3.35 -7.18
N SER A 79 -0.58 -4.25 -8.12
CA SER A 79 -1.39 -5.45 -8.40
C SER A 79 -1.46 -6.37 -7.19
N ALA A 80 -0.34 -6.60 -6.50
CA ALA A 80 -0.31 -7.37 -5.26
C ALA A 80 -1.18 -6.73 -4.16
N ILE A 81 -1.06 -5.41 -3.96
CA ILE A 81 -1.86 -4.67 -2.98
C ILE A 81 -3.36 -4.78 -3.30
N ASN A 82 -3.76 -4.64 -4.56
CA ASN A 82 -5.16 -4.75 -4.96
C ASN A 82 -5.74 -6.14 -4.69
N ILE A 83 -4.95 -7.20 -4.92
CA ILE A 83 -5.37 -8.58 -4.63
C ILE A 83 -5.52 -8.79 -3.13
N VAL A 84 -4.51 -8.45 -2.33
CA VAL A 84 -4.53 -8.75 -0.89
C VAL A 84 -5.56 -7.91 -0.14
N THR A 85 -5.89 -6.73 -0.65
CA THR A 85 -6.92 -5.86 -0.09
C THR A 85 -8.32 -6.10 -0.69
N SER A 86 -8.48 -7.13 -1.52
CA SER A 86 -9.79 -7.57 -2.01
C SER A 86 -10.67 -8.05 -0.84
N ARG A 87 -11.99 -7.88 -0.98
CA ARG A 87 -12.99 -8.40 -0.03
C ARG A 87 -13.21 -9.90 -0.18
N THR A 88 -12.75 -10.47 -1.29
CA THR A 88 -12.82 -11.90 -1.57
C THR A 88 -11.43 -12.44 -1.80
N THR A 89 -11.21 -13.70 -1.41
CA THR A 89 -9.96 -14.40 -1.68
C THR A 89 -10.25 -15.76 -2.28
N SER A 90 -9.27 -16.30 -2.97
CA SER A 90 -9.28 -17.64 -3.54
C SER A 90 -7.85 -18.14 -3.62
N GLN A 91 -7.66 -19.43 -3.89
CA GLN A 91 -6.31 -19.97 -4.13
C GLN A 91 -5.62 -19.28 -5.30
N GLU A 92 -6.39 -18.86 -6.30
CA GLU A 92 -5.88 -18.09 -7.43
C GLU A 92 -5.43 -16.68 -7.01
N HIS A 93 -6.16 -16.01 -6.12
CA HIS A 93 -5.70 -14.74 -5.55
C HIS A 93 -4.37 -14.90 -4.82
N ALA A 94 -4.21 -15.95 -4.01
CA ALA A 94 -2.95 -16.23 -3.32
C ALA A 94 -1.78 -16.45 -4.32
N ARG A 95 -2.01 -17.23 -5.39
CA ARG A 95 -1.00 -17.45 -6.45
C ARG A 95 -0.62 -16.16 -7.16
N LYS A 96 -1.61 -15.38 -7.61
CA LYS A 96 -1.37 -14.09 -8.29
C LYS A 96 -0.65 -13.10 -7.38
N TYR A 97 -1.04 -13.02 -6.11
CA TYR A 97 -0.35 -12.18 -5.13
C TYR A 97 1.14 -12.55 -5.03
N LEU A 98 1.43 -13.84 -4.82
CA LEU A 98 2.81 -14.32 -4.70
C LEU A 98 3.61 -14.06 -5.99
N HIS A 99 3.00 -14.27 -7.14
CA HIS A 99 3.60 -13.97 -8.44
C HIS A 99 4.02 -12.50 -8.55
N TYR A 100 3.11 -11.57 -8.29
CA TYR A 100 3.42 -10.13 -8.36
C TYR A 100 4.42 -9.67 -7.30
N MET A 101 4.35 -10.19 -6.08
CA MET A 101 5.34 -9.88 -5.05
C MET A 101 6.74 -10.39 -5.43
N THR A 102 6.83 -11.59 -6.02
CA THR A 102 8.11 -12.14 -6.51
C THR A 102 8.70 -11.26 -7.61
N MET A 103 7.88 -10.86 -8.59
CA MET A 103 8.30 -9.93 -9.63
C MET A 103 8.79 -8.59 -9.07
N TYR A 104 8.06 -8.02 -8.11
CA TYR A 104 8.46 -6.80 -7.42
C TYR A 104 9.85 -6.95 -6.77
N TYR A 105 10.09 -8.04 -6.04
CA TYR A 105 11.38 -8.28 -5.39
C TYR A 105 12.54 -8.50 -6.36
N GLN A 106 12.29 -9.23 -7.45
CA GLN A 106 13.30 -9.45 -8.48
C GLN A 106 13.72 -8.12 -9.10
N LEU A 107 12.76 -7.28 -9.49
CA LEU A 107 13.03 -5.97 -10.05
C LEU A 107 13.66 -5.02 -9.03
N LEU A 108 13.24 -5.07 -7.76
CA LEU A 108 13.82 -4.26 -6.69
C LEU A 108 15.33 -4.53 -6.54
N LYS A 109 15.72 -5.81 -6.49
CA LYS A 109 17.14 -6.21 -6.41
C LYS A 109 17.92 -5.86 -7.66
N GLU A 110 17.29 -5.94 -8.83
CA GLU A 110 17.94 -5.59 -10.10
C GLU A 110 18.20 -4.09 -10.21
N ILE A 111 17.23 -3.25 -9.85
CA ILE A 111 17.32 -1.79 -9.97
C ILE A 111 18.14 -1.17 -8.83
N PHE A 112 18.07 -1.78 -7.64
CA PHE A 112 18.71 -1.33 -6.40
C PHE A 112 19.48 -2.50 -5.74
N PRO A 113 20.64 -2.91 -6.29
CA PRO A 113 21.40 -4.06 -5.79
C PRO A 113 21.90 -3.90 -4.35
N GLU A 114 22.09 -2.66 -3.89
CA GLU A 114 22.53 -2.34 -2.53
C GLU A 114 21.38 -2.28 -1.51
N TYR A 115 20.13 -2.43 -1.96
CA TYR A 115 18.98 -2.30 -1.08
C TYR A 115 18.88 -3.48 -0.10
N VAL A 116 18.90 -3.17 1.20
CA VAL A 116 18.74 -4.17 2.26
C VAL A 116 17.25 -4.38 2.56
N CYS A 117 16.75 -5.59 2.29
CA CYS A 117 15.37 -5.95 2.58
C CYS A 117 15.10 -5.99 4.09
N HIS A 118 14.19 -5.14 4.57
CA HIS A 118 13.71 -5.19 5.95
C HIS A 118 12.85 -6.43 6.24
N PRO A 119 12.68 -6.84 7.51
CA PRO A 119 11.81 -7.97 7.90
C PRO A 119 10.38 -7.87 7.33
N ASN A 120 9.82 -6.66 7.22
CA ASN A 120 8.50 -6.45 6.62
C ASN A 120 8.40 -6.97 5.18
N HIS A 121 9.51 -6.95 4.44
CA HIS A 121 9.55 -7.51 3.09
C HIS A 121 9.42 -9.03 3.10
N HIS A 122 10.07 -9.70 4.05
CA HIS A 122 9.92 -11.13 4.22
C HIS A 122 8.50 -11.49 4.68
N GLN A 123 7.97 -10.75 5.66
CA GLN A 123 6.60 -10.96 6.16
C GLN A 123 5.54 -10.78 5.08
N SER A 124 5.72 -9.85 4.15
CA SER A 124 4.76 -9.66 3.05
C SER A 124 4.70 -10.86 2.10
N MET A 125 5.72 -11.72 2.02
CA MET A 125 5.66 -12.95 1.21
C MET A 125 4.72 -13.99 1.80
N HIS A 126 4.59 -14.04 3.14
CA HIS A 126 3.71 -14.98 3.85
C HIS A 126 2.21 -14.64 3.75
N LEU A 127 1.87 -13.43 3.27
CA LEU A 127 0.47 -13.05 3.07
C LEU A 127 -0.26 -13.98 2.10
N ALA A 128 0.42 -14.61 1.14
CA ALA A 128 -0.19 -15.60 0.24
C ALA A 128 -0.74 -16.82 1.01
N GLU A 129 0.03 -17.29 1.99
CA GLU A 129 -0.35 -18.42 2.85
C GLU A 129 -1.53 -18.01 3.73
N TYR A 130 -1.49 -16.81 4.30
CA TYR A 130 -2.56 -16.28 5.15
C TYR A 130 -3.86 -16.05 4.39
N LEU A 131 -3.80 -15.61 3.13
CA LEU A 131 -4.97 -15.51 2.26
C LEU A 131 -5.65 -16.87 2.04
N THR A 132 -4.87 -17.95 2.04
CA THR A 132 -5.38 -19.32 1.87
C THR A 132 -5.94 -19.89 3.17
N LEU A 133 -5.29 -19.60 4.31
CA LEU A 133 -5.65 -20.15 5.62
C LEU A 133 -6.79 -19.38 6.31
N TYR A 134 -6.75 -18.06 6.27
CA TYR A 134 -7.62 -17.19 7.08
C TYR A 134 -8.64 -16.41 6.26
N GLY A 135 -8.60 -16.54 4.94
CA GLY A 135 -9.50 -15.79 4.07
C GLY A 135 -9.01 -14.34 3.82
N PRO A 136 -9.92 -13.45 3.38
CA PRO A 136 -9.57 -12.08 3.01
C PRO A 136 -8.95 -11.29 4.18
N VAL A 137 -7.94 -10.46 3.88
CA VAL A 137 -7.18 -9.72 4.92
C VAL A 137 -8.06 -8.84 5.80
N HIS A 138 -9.15 -8.28 5.27
CA HIS A 138 -10.10 -7.51 6.06
C HIS A 138 -10.69 -8.26 7.26
N GLY A 139 -10.72 -9.60 7.23
CA GLY A 139 -11.24 -10.42 8.32
C GLY A 139 -10.28 -10.56 9.51
N TRP A 140 -8.97 -10.39 9.30
CA TRP A 140 -7.95 -10.62 10.32
C TRP A 140 -6.92 -9.49 10.45
N TRP A 141 -7.07 -8.42 9.65
CA TRP A 141 -6.25 -7.23 9.78
C TRP A 141 -6.45 -6.58 11.16
N MET A 142 -5.32 -6.24 11.79
CA MET A 142 -5.18 -5.42 12.99
C MET A 142 -5.93 -4.07 13.00
N PHE A 143 -6.31 -3.42 11.89
CA PHE A 143 -6.96 -2.08 11.94
C PHE A 143 -8.33 -2.08 12.66
N PRO A 144 -9.24 -3.03 12.39
CA PRO A 144 -10.40 -3.28 13.23
C PRO A 144 -10.06 -3.39 14.73
N MET A 145 -9.00 -4.13 15.07
CA MET A 145 -8.58 -4.36 16.46
C MET A 145 -7.97 -3.10 17.09
N GLU A 146 -7.12 -2.35 16.39
CA GLU A 146 -6.58 -1.05 16.82
C GLU A 146 -7.70 -0.05 17.09
N ARG A 147 -8.75 -0.04 16.27
CA ARG A 147 -9.93 0.81 16.49
C ARG A 147 -10.70 0.41 17.75
N VAL A 148 -10.81 -0.89 18.04
CA VAL A 148 -11.43 -1.38 19.28
C VAL A 148 -10.56 -1.03 20.49
N ILE A 149 -9.25 -1.25 20.42
CA ILE A 149 -8.29 -0.87 21.47
C ILE A 149 -8.36 0.63 21.75
N GLY A 150 -8.37 1.47 20.71
CA GLY A 150 -8.49 2.92 20.87
C GLY A 150 -9.84 3.36 21.47
N LYS A 151 -10.94 2.62 21.22
CA LYS A 151 -12.22 2.83 21.91
C LYS A 151 -12.14 2.43 23.37
N LEU A 152 -11.55 1.28 23.68
CA LEU A 152 -11.36 0.78 25.05
C LEU A 152 -10.48 1.73 25.88
N GLN A 153 -9.41 2.26 25.31
CA GLN A 153 -8.55 3.26 25.95
C GLN A 153 -9.25 4.57 26.29
N ARG A 154 -10.37 4.89 25.62
CA ARG A 154 -11.18 6.09 25.90
C ARG A 154 -12.26 5.85 26.97
N ILE A 155 -12.50 4.60 27.35
CA ILE A 155 -13.39 4.30 28.47
C ILE A 155 -12.62 4.62 29.74
N SER A 156 -13.13 5.57 30.52
CA SER A 156 -12.59 5.88 31.84
C SER A 156 -12.85 4.70 32.78
N THR A 157 -11.86 3.83 32.93
CA THR A 157 -11.82 2.88 34.04
C THR A 157 -11.39 3.65 35.29
N ASN A 158 -12.37 4.07 36.09
CA ASN A 158 -12.11 4.36 37.49
C ASN A 158 -11.67 3.04 38.13
N TYR A 159 -10.37 2.82 38.33
CA TYR A 159 -9.73 1.63 38.94
C TYR A 159 -10.16 1.38 40.40
N LYS A 160 -11.43 1.58 40.72
CA LYS A 160 -12.03 1.28 42.01
C LYS A 160 -12.66 -0.12 41.90
N PRO A 161 -12.14 -1.14 42.60
CA PRO A 161 -12.90 -2.36 42.80
C PRO A 161 -14.25 -1.99 43.44
N GLY A 162 -15.33 -2.49 42.86
CA GLY A 162 -16.68 -2.23 43.35
C GLY A 162 -16.78 -2.66 44.81
N LYS A 163 -17.15 -1.73 45.70
CA LYS A 163 -17.50 -2.10 47.08
C LYS A 163 -18.74 -2.99 47.00
N SER A 164 -18.63 -4.23 47.49
CA SER A 164 -19.76 -5.12 47.66
C SER A 164 -20.77 -4.44 48.59
N LEU A 165 -21.97 -4.17 48.06
CA LEU A 165 -23.14 -3.84 48.88
C LEU A 165 -23.64 -5.17 49.47
N MET A 166 -23.03 -5.59 50.57
CA MET A 166 -23.68 -6.52 51.49
C MET A 166 -23.93 -5.74 52.79
N SER A 167 -25.21 -5.42 52.98
CA SER A 167 -25.83 -4.93 54.22
C SER A 167 -25.81 -6.00 55.30
#